data_AF-A0A2S9PSC6-F1
#
_entry.id   AF-A0A2S9PSC6-F1
#
_cell.length_a   1.000
_cell.length_b   1.000
_cell.length_c   1.000
_cell.angle_alpha   90.00
_cell.angle_beta   90.00
_cell.angle_gamma   90.00
#
_symmetry.space_group_name_H-M   'P 1'
#
loop_
_entity.id
_entity.type
_entity.pdbx_description
1 polymer ?
#
loop_
_entity_poly.entity_id
_entity_poly.type
_entity_poly.pdbx_seq_one_letter_code
_entity_poly.pdbx_strand_id
1 'polypeptide(L)'
;IEAGAAGGGSGAEAALRAELGRDAAGQLLCPPAGPATDPAFDNRLLAPAIERYDRARQALGGAESGEAADAHLGELHRAEQEVRRLVASQLRPTWDAVWRAVELLRALPAGARVADRWTRDRWSFTGHRDRVRSGEPPQPRRDDAVTAAQKLAARETAQAQLEAHEALDDPLVLAGRRLTGEAFTAEVLDVEPAWTESKRPSPRPLLTVRTADLPHLGEGVKVYRSLDGKPQSAQFVGYVPREPGVLVLRLLDRMGRSREPAEGTVPVKGDRIAWTLFEHEQRGGPKLPDPEDTPWTHGGPPGEPGAERPDPVTPEDLL
;
A
#
# COMPACT_ATOMS: atom_id res chain seq x y z
N ILE A 1 19.31 -1.91 3.92
CA ILE A 1 18.58 -3.13 4.32
C ILE A 1 19.61 -4.07 4.92
N GLU A 2 19.99 -3.81 6.17
CA GLU A 2 20.76 -4.73 7.01
C GLU A 2 20.09 -4.69 8.38
N ALA A 3 18.98 -5.39 8.49
CA ALA A 3 18.38 -5.71 9.77
C ALA A 3 18.59 -7.22 9.95
N GLY A 4 19.52 -7.55 10.84
CA GLY A 4 19.99 -8.91 11.09
C GLY A 4 18.85 -9.87 11.38
N ALA A 5 18.74 -10.90 10.56
CA ALA A 5 18.08 -12.13 10.92
C ALA A 5 18.90 -12.78 12.04
N ALA A 6 18.28 -13.06 13.18
CA ALA A 6 18.88 -13.76 14.32
C ALA A 6 19.15 -15.26 14.06
N GLY A 7 19.58 -15.61 12.84
CA GLY A 7 20.05 -16.91 12.41
C GLY A 7 20.85 -16.68 11.13
N GLY A 8 22.17 -16.86 11.21
CA GLY A 8 23.18 -16.33 10.27
C GLY A 8 23.20 -16.90 8.85
N GLY A 9 22.04 -17.09 8.23
CA GLY A 9 21.91 -17.44 6.81
C GLY A 9 21.32 -16.30 5.98
N SER A 10 21.48 -16.40 4.66
CA SER A 10 20.85 -15.46 3.72
C SER A 10 19.32 -15.61 3.68
N GLY A 11 18.60 -14.62 3.17
CA GLY A 11 17.14 -14.72 2.98
C GLY A 11 16.75 -15.90 2.07
N ALA A 12 17.58 -16.22 1.08
CA ALA A 12 17.37 -17.38 0.20
C ALA A 12 17.50 -18.71 0.97
N GLU A 13 18.47 -18.82 1.87
CA GLU A 13 18.62 -20.01 2.73
C GLU A 13 17.47 -20.17 3.71
N ALA A 14 16.95 -19.06 4.24
CA ALA A 14 15.77 -19.07 5.09
C ALA A 14 14.52 -19.54 4.33
N ALA A 15 14.31 -19.05 3.11
CA ALA A 15 13.21 -19.48 2.24
C ALA A 15 13.32 -20.97 1.89
N LEU A 16 14.50 -21.43 1.47
CA LEU A 16 14.74 -22.84 1.14
C LEU A 16 14.48 -23.76 2.34
N ARG A 17 14.87 -23.33 3.55
CA ARG A 17 14.59 -24.07 4.79
C ARG A 17 13.10 -24.12 5.09
N ALA A 18 12.36 -23.03 4.87
CA ALA A 18 10.91 -23.01 5.09
C ALA A 18 10.18 -23.94 4.11
N GLU A 19 10.59 -23.97 2.84
CA GLU A 19 9.97 -24.79 1.80
C GLU A 19 10.30 -26.29 1.94
N LEU A 20 11.57 -26.61 2.20
CA LEU A 20 12.09 -27.98 2.13
C LEU A 20 12.40 -28.60 3.49
N GLY A 21 12.51 -27.81 4.55
CA GLY A 21 12.85 -28.31 5.87
C GLY A 21 11.82 -29.33 6.36
N ARG A 22 12.28 -30.50 6.77
CA ARG A 22 11.46 -31.54 7.39
C ARG A 22 12.00 -31.94 8.76
N ASP A 23 11.11 -32.33 9.66
CA ASP A 23 11.48 -32.97 10.93
C ASP A 23 11.82 -34.46 10.75
N ALA A 24 12.18 -35.13 11.84
CA ALA A 24 12.51 -36.56 11.83
C ALA A 24 11.32 -37.47 11.43
N ALA A 25 10.08 -36.97 11.53
CA ALA A 25 8.87 -37.66 11.10
C ALA A 25 8.47 -37.32 9.65
N GLY A 26 9.30 -36.56 8.93
CA GLY A 26 9.07 -36.17 7.55
C GLY A 26 8.02 -35.06 7.39
N GLN A 27 7.67 -34.34 8.45
CA GLN A 27 6.72 -33.23 8.43
C GLN A 27 7.42 -31.90 8.14
N LEU A 28 6.73 -30.98 7.48
CA LEU A 28 7.22 -29.62 7.24
C LEU A 28 7.61 -28.90 8.54
N LEU A 29 8.82 -28.33 8.57
CA LEU A 29 9.25 -27.44 9.66
C LEU A 29 8.47 -26.12 9.67
N CYS A 30 8.07 -25.65 8.48
CA CYS A 30 7.19 -24.52 8.30
C CYS A 30 5.92 -25.02 7.59
N PRO A 31 4.85 -25.33 8.33
CA PRO A 31 3.56 -25.69 7.76
C PRO A 31 3.07 -24.63 6.77
N PRO A 32 2.34 -25.03 5.71
CA PRO A 32 1.81 -24.08 4.73
C PRO A 32 0.88 -23.06 5.39
N ALA A 33 1.13 -21.77 5.12
CA ALA A 33 0.27 -20.69 5.56
C ALA A 33 -0.92 -20.55 4.58
N GLY A 34 -2.02 -21.27 4.83
CA GLY A 34 -3.22 -21.13 3.99
C GLY A 34 -4.21 -22.30 4.09
N PRO A 35 -5.22 -22.33 3.20
CA PRO A 35 -6.22 -23.41 3.17
C PRO A 35 -5.65 -24.73 2.63
N ALA A 36 -4.46 -24.71 2.03
CA ALA A 36 -3.77 -25.91 1.57
C ALA A 36 -3.03 -26.55 2.76
N THR A 37 -3.47 -27.75 3.15
CA THR A 37 -2.84 -28.57 4.18
C THR A 37 -1.76 -29.46 3.57
N ASP A 38 -0.77 -29.88 4.38
CA ASP A 38 0.25 -30.84 3.94
C ASP A 38 -0.36 -32.25 3.87
N PRO A 39 -0.43 -32.89 2.69
CA PRO A 39 -0.98 -34.24 2.57
C PRO A 39 -0.26 -35.28 3.44
N ALA A 40 1.02 -35.08 3.75
CA ALA A 40 1.75 -35.96 4.65
C ALA A 40 1.25 -35.83 6.09
N PHE A 41 0.95 -34.62 6.54
CA PHE A 41 0.33 -34.36 7.85
C PHE A 41 -1.08 -34.94 7.90
N ASP A 42 -1.90 -34.65 6.90
CA ASP A 42 -3.31 -35.07 6.87
C ASP A 42 -3.44 -36.59 6.91
N ASN A 43 -2.72 -37.28 6.03
CA ASN A 43 -2.86 -38.73 5.89
C ASN A 43 -2.15 -39.51 6.99
N ARG A 44 -0.99 -39.04 7.48
CA ARG A 44 -0.17 -39.82 8.42
C ARG A 44 -0.39 -39.48 9.88
N LEU A 45 -0.87 -38.27 10.18
CA LEU A 45 -1.03 -37.79 11.56
C LEU A 45 -2.50 -37.49 11.88
N LEU A 46 -3.15 -36.62 11.10
CA LEU A 46 -4.48 -36.14 11.42
C LEU A 46 -5.56 -37.22 11.24
N ALA A 47 -5.60 -37.91 10.10
CA ALA A 47 -6.59 -38.95 9.85
C ALA A 47 -6.55 -40.08 10.90
N PRO A 48 -5.38 -40.65 11.26
CA PRO A 48 -5.29 -41.63 12.35
C PRO A 48 -5.68 -41.08 13.74
N ALA A 49 -5.52 -39.78 13.99
CA ALA A 49 -5.97 -39.15 15.23
C ALA A 49 -7.51 -39.01 15.26
N ILE A 50 -8.13 -38.63 14.15
CA ILE A 50 -9.59 -38.56 14.01
C ILE A 50 -10.20 -39.96 14.16
N GLU A 51 -9.64 -40.98 13.50
CA GLU A 51 -10.12 -42.37 13.65
C GLU A 51 -10.03 -42.89 15.08
N ARG A 52 -8.99 -42.50 15.84
CA ARG A 52 -8.89 -42.82 17.27
C ARG A 52 -9.95 -42.11 18.10
N TYR A 53 -10.20 -40.84 17.80
CA TYR A 53 -11.25 -40.07 18.45
C TYR A 53 -12.64 -40.67 18.19
N ASP A 54 -12.94 -41.02 16.95
CA ASP A 54 -14.22 -41.62 16.57
C ASP A 54 -14.43 -42.99 17.24
N ARG A 55 -13.39 -43.83 17.29
CA ARG A 55 -13.45 -45.11 18.01
C ARG A 55 -13.68 -44.91 19.51
N ALA A 56 -12.96 -43.99 20.14
CA ALA A 56 -13.14 -43.71 21.57
C ALA A 56 -14.55 -43.17 21.86
N ARG A 57 -15.09 -42.33 20.98
CA ARG A 57 -16.46 -41.80 21.07
C ARG A 57 -17.50 -42.91 20.94
N GLN A 58 -17.32 -43.84 20.02
CA GLN A 58 -18.21 -44.99 19.85
C GLN A 58 -18.16 -45.93 21.07
N ALA A 59 -16.96 -46.22 21.58
CA ALA A 59 -16.78 -47.06 22.77
C ALA A 59 -17.46 -46.45 24.00
N LEU A 60 -17.34 -45.14 24.21
CA LEU A 60 -18.06 -44.44 25.28
C LEU A 60 -19.59 -44.54 25.12
N GLY A 61 -20.09 -44.37 23.89
CA GLY A 61 -21.53 -44.47 23.60
C GLY A 61 -22.10 -45.88 23.76
N GLY A 62 -21.25 -46.91 23.72
CA GLY A 62 -21.60 -48.33 23.90
C GLY A 62 -21.28 -48.89 25.29
N ALA A 63 -20.87 -48.07 26.25
CA ALA A 63 -20.49 -48.54 27.57
C ALA A 63 -21.71 -49.06 28.37
N GLU A 64 -21.63 -50.32 28.82
CA GLU A 64 -22.72 -50.97 29.59
C GLU A 64 -22.59 -50.78 31.11
N SER A 65 -21.47 -50.25 31.60
CA SER A 65 -21.20 -50.02 33.02
C SER A 65 -20.58 -48.64 33.26
N GLY A 66 -20.77 -48.10 34.47
CA GLY A 66 -20.16 -46.82 34.87
C GLY A 66 -18.63 -46.85 34.84
N GLU A 67 -18.01 -47.95 35.28
CA GLU A 67 -16.54 -48.12 35.25
C GLU A 67 -15.99 -48.12 33.82
N ALA A 68 -16.68 -48.79 32.88
CA ALA A 68 -16.30 -48.77 31.47
C ALA A 68 -16.49 -47.38 30.85
N ALA A 69 -17.59 -46.69 31.19
CA ALA A 69 -17.83 -45.32 30.73
C ALA A 69 -16.74 -44.35 31.18
N ASP A 70 -16.30 -44.44 32.45
CA ASP A 70 -15.21 -43.60 32.97
C ASP A 70 -13.87 -43.85 32.27
N ALA A 71 -13.54 -45.12 32.00
CA ALA A 71 -12.32 -45.47 31.27
C ALA A 71 -12.35 -44.92 29.83
N HIS A 72 -13.46 -45.12 29.11
CA HIS A 72 -13.63 -44.64 27.74
C HIS A 72 -13.70 -43.10 27.65
N LEU A 73 -14.24 -42.43 28.66
CA LEU A 73 -14.20 -40.96 28.75
C LEU A 73 -12.75 -40.45 28.82
N GLY A 74 -11.89 -41.13 29.59
CA GLY A 74 -10.46 -40.84 29.63
C GLY A 74 -9.75 -41.04 28.28
N GLU A 75 -10.11 -42.08 27.54
CA GLU A 75 -9.59 -42.33 26.18
C GLU A 75 -10.04 -41.26 25.18
N LEU A 76 -11.33 -40.89 25.22
CA LEU A 76 -11.90 -39.85 24.38
C LEU A 76 -11.19 -38.51 24.61
N HIS A 77 -10.96 -38.14 25.87
CA HIS A 77 -10.26 -36.90 26.19
C HIS A 77 -8.82 -36.90 25.66
N ARG A 78 -8.09 -38.02 25.77
CA ARG A 78 -6.73 -38.13 25.20
C ARG A 78 -6.74 -38.00 23.67
N ALA A 79 -7.71 -38.62 23.00
CA ALA A 79 -7.85 -38.51 21.56
C ALA A 79 -8.22 -37.08 21.11
N GLU A 80 -9.11 -36.41 21.84
CA GLU A 80 -9.45 -35.00 21.61
C GLU A 80 -8.23 -34.08 21.77
N GLN A 81 -7.46 -34.26 22.85
CA GLN A 81 -6.24 -33.49 23.09
C GLN A 81 -5.20 -33.70 21.99
N GLU A 82 -5.08 -34.93 21.48
CA GLU A 82 -4.17 -35.23 20.38
C GLU A 82 -4.59 -34.53 19.07
N VAL A 83 -5.88 -34.54 18.72
CA VAL A 83 -6.38 -33.79 17.56
C VAL A 83 -6.12 -32.29 17.73
N ARG A 84 -6.43 -31.73 18.90
CA ARG A 84 -6.16 -30.31 19.21
C ARG A 84 -4.67 -29.97 19.08
N ARG A 85 -3.79 -30.81 19.60
CA ARG A 85 -2.34 -30.64 19.53
C ARG A 85 -1.85 -30.62 18.07
N LEU A 86 -2.34 -31.55 17.24
CA LEU A 86 -1.99 -31.63 15.82
C LEU A 86 -2.48 -30.42 15.05
N VAL A 87 -3.74 -30.00 15.23
CA VAL A 87 -4.27 -28.81 14.56
C VAL A 87 -3.53 -27.54 15.02
N ALA A 88 -3.25 -27.41 16.31
CA ALA A 88 -2.48 -26.29 16.84
C ALA A 88 -1.05 -26.24 16.26
N SER A 89 -0.40 -27.39 16.03
CA SER A 89 0.95 -27.41 15.45
C SER A 89 0.99 -26.87 14.02
N GLN A 90 -0.11 -26.95 13.27
CA GLN A 90 -0.22 -26.40 11.92
C GLN A 90 -0.60 -24.91 11.92
N LEU A 91 -1.57 -24.52 12.77
CA LEU A 91 -2.12 -23.15 12.75
C LEU A 91 -1.28 -22.14 13.55
N ARG A 92 -0.70 -22.57 14.67
CA ARG A 92 -0.03 -21.67 15.60
C ARG A 92 1.20 -20.97 15.03
N PRO A 93 2.08 -21.64 14.24
CA PRO A 93 3.24 -20.97 13.66
C PRO A 93 2.86 -19.77 12.78
N THR A 94 1.86 -19.93 11.91
CA THR A 94 1.37 -18.85 11.04
C THR A 94 0.73 -17.74 11.86
N TRP A 95 -0.08 -18.08 12.87
CA TRP A 95 -0.67 -17.09 13.78
C TRP A 95 0.40 -16.24 14.48
N ASP A 96 1.38 -16.89 15.11
CA ASP A 96 2.46 -16.19 15.82
C ASP A 96 3.31 -15.35 14.85
N ALA A 97 3.56 -15.86 13.64
CA ALA A 97 4.28 -15.12 12.60
C ALA A 97 3.52 -13.87 12.14
N VAL A 98 2.19 -13.93 11.99
CA VAL A 98 1.35 -12.78 11.65
C VAL A 98 1.44 -11.71 12.74
N TRP A 99 1.31 -12.09 14.02
CA TRP A 99 1.41 -11.13 15.12
C TRP A 99 2.80 -10.52 15.22
N ARG A 100 3.85 -11.33 15.06
CA ARG A 100 5.22 -10.81 14.97
C ARG A 100 5.39 -9.84 13.81
N ALA A 101 4.82 -10.13 12.64
CA ALA A 101 4.86 -9.21 11.50
C ALA A 101 4.13 -7.89 11.80
N VAL A 102 2.96 -7.95 12.44
CA VAL A 102 2.23 -6.76 12.90
C VAL A 102 3.04 -5.96 13.91
N GLU A 103 3.70 -6.60 14.87
CA GLU A 103 4.58 -5.94 15.84
C GLU A 103 5.77 -5.26 15.15
N LEU A 104 6.42 -5.94 14.19
CA LEU A 104 7.49 -5.36 13.41
C LEU A 104 7.03 -4.15 12.60
N LEU A 105 5.86 -4.23 11.96
CA LEU A 105 5.26 -3.11 11.22
C LEU A 105 4.94 -1.93 12.14
N ARG A 106 4.41 -2.19 13.34
CA ARG A 106 4.12 -1.15 14.35
C ARG A 106 5.37 -0.47 14.90
N ALA A 107 6.51 -1.16 14.88
CA ALA A 107 7.79 -0.60 15.33
C ALA A 107 8.46 0.29 14.27
N LEU A 108 7.99 0.28 13.02
CA LEU A 108 8.53 1.16 11.98
C LEU A 108 8.15 2.62 12.27
N PRO A 109 9.06 3.58 12.03
CA PRO A 109 8.72 4.99 12.10
C PRO A 109 7.65 5.30 11.04
N ALA A 110 6.74 6.21 11.38
CA ALA A 110 5.76 6.69 10.41
C ALA A 110 6.47 7.35 9.21
N GLY A 111 5.93 7.12 8.01
CA GLY A 111 6.40 7.79 6.79
C GLY A 111 6.31 9.32 6.92
N ALA A 112 7.25 10.02 6.27
CA ALA A 112 7.38 11.47 6.40
C ALA A 112 6.08 12.23 6.04
N ARG A 113 5.26 11.68 5.14
CA ARG A 113 4.03 12.32 4.66
C ARG A 113 2.77 11.89 5.40
N VAL A 114 2.88 11.00 6.40
CA VAL A 114 1.73 10.54 7.20
C VAL A 114 1.06 11.71 7.92
N ALA A 115 1.84 12.60 8.53
CA ALA A 115 1.33 13.75 9.28
C ALA A 115 0.54 14.73 8.39
N ASP A 116 1.01 14.95 7.16
CA ASP A 116 0.32 15.80 6.19
C ASP A 116 -1.00 15.18 5.73
N ARG A 117 -1.02 13.87 5.43
CA ARG A 117 -2.26 13.15 5.09
C ARG A 117 -3.27 13.23 6.23
N TRP A 118 -2.83 12.95 7.46
CA TRP A 118 -3.67 13.06 8.65
C TRP A 118 -4.25 14.47 8.84
N THR A 119 -3.43 15.50 8.59
CA THR A 119 -3.89 16.90 8.64
C THR A 119 -4.98 17.16 7.61
N ARG A 120 -4.85 16.64 6.38
CA ARG A 120 -5.90 16.75 5.34
C ARG A 120 -7.17 16.02 5.72
N ASP A 121 -7.07 14.83 6.30
CA ASP A 121 -8.25 14.08 6.76
C ASP A 121 -9.01 14.85 7.83
N ARG A 122 -8.28 15.48 8.77
CA ARG A 122 -8.88 16.38 9.76
C ARG A 122 -9.56 17.59 9.13
N TRP A 123 -8.97 18.19 8.10
CA TRP A 123 -9.60 19.28 7.35
C TRP A 123 -10.85 18.82 6.61
N SER A 124 -10.81 17.66 5.97
CA SER A 124 -11.95 17.05 5.28
C SER A 124 -13.11 16.80 6.24
N PHE A 125 -12.83 16.17 7.38
CA PHE A 125 -13.82 15.96 8.46
C PHE A 125 -14.38 17.28 8.99
N THR A 126 -13.51 18.26 9.25
CA THR A 126 -13.91 19.57 9.77
C THR A 126 -14.80 20.30 8.79
N GLY A 127 -14.45 20.31 7.49
CA GLY A 127 -15.27 20.88 6.43
C GLY A 127 -16.63 20.21 6.34
N HIS A 128 -16.68 18.87 6.40
CA HIS A 128 -17.96 18.14 6.42
C HIS A 128 -18.82 18.50 7.65
N ARG A 129 -18.22 18.54 8.84
CA ARG A 129 -18.91 18.94 10.08
C ARG A 129 -19.48 20.36 9.99
N ASP A 130 -18.69 21.31 9.51
CA ASP A 130 -19.08 22.71 9.43
C ASP A 130 -20.21 22.92 8.41
N ARG A 131 -20.15 22.19 7.29
CA ARG A 131 -21.22 22.08 6.29
C ARG A 131 -22.54 21.59 6.88
N VAL A 132 -22.51 20.52 7.68
CA VAL A 132 -23.71 20.01 8.35
C VAL A 132 -24.24 21.02 9.39
N ARG A 133 -23.34 21.69 10.12
CA ARG A 133 -23.71 22.71 11.11
C ARG A 133 -24.30 23.98 10.51
N SER A 134 -23.92 24.37 9.29
CA SER A 134 -24.50 25.52 8.59
C SER A 134 -25.92 25.26 8.08
N GLY A 135 -26.46 24.05 8.28
CA GLY A 135 -27.80 23.68 7.85
C GLY A 135 -27.86 23.26 6.38
N GLU A 136 -26.71 22.98 5.74
CA GLU A 136 -26.74 22.31 4.45
C GLU A 136 -27.39 20.93 4.59
N PRO A 137 -28.16 20.50 3.56
CA PRO A 137 -28.82 19.21 3.60
C PRO A 137 -27.80 18.08 3.83
N PRO A 138 -28.17 17.03 4.59
CA PRO A 138 -27.33 15.87 4.77
C PRO A 138 -26.98 15.23 3.42
N GLN A 139 -25.93 14.40 3.40
CA GLN A 139 -25.55 13.70 2.17
C GLN A 139 -26.76 12.93 1.61
N PRO A 140 -27.13 13.17 0.34
CA PRO A 140 -28.28 12.49 -0.23
C PRO A 140 -27.99 10.99 -0.38
N ARG A 141 -29.05 10.18 -0.32
CA ARG A 141 -28.95 8.72 -0.52
C ARG A 141 -28.44 8.36 -1.91
N ARG A 142 -28.74 9.22 -2.90
CA ARG A 142 -28.26 9.13 -4.28
C ARG A 142 -27.65 10.46 -4.67
N ASP A 143 -26.40 10.42 -5.11
CA ASP A 143 -25.74 11.59 -5.67
C ASP A 143 -26.25 11.85 -7.09
N ASP A 144 -26.42 13.12 -7.45
CA ASP A 144 -26.56 13.51 -8.85
C ASP A 144 -25.24 13.23 -9.62
N ALA A 145 -25.29 13.27 -10.95
CA ALA A 145 -24.16 12.93 -11.79
C ALA A 145 -22.91 13.80 -11.53
N VAL A 146 -23.10 15.09 -11.27
CA VAL A 146 -21.98 16.03 -11.00
C VAL A 146 -21.39 15.75 -9.62
N THR A 147 -22.23 15.60 -8.60
CA THR A 147 -21.78 15.25 -7.24
C THR A 147 -21.06 13.90 -7.21
N ALA A 148 -21.59 12.90 -7.91
CA ALA A 148 -20.97 11.58 -8.01
C ALA A 148 -19.59 11.66 -8.70
N ALA A 149 -19.50 12.40 -9.82
CA ALA A 149 -18.25 12.61 -10.55
C ALA A 149 -17.21 13.37 -9.69
N GLN A 150 -17.62 14.40 -8.95
CA GLN A 150 -16.75 15.12 -8.03
C GLN A 150 -16.18 14.22 -6.93
N LYS A 151 -17.04 13.39 -6.32
CA LYS A 151 -16.61 12.43 -5.28
C LYS A 151 -15.67 11.37 -5.84
N LEU A 152 -15.94 10.87 -7.05
CA LEU A 152 -15.06 9.92 -7.72
C LEU A 152 -13.69 10.56 -8.01
N ALA A 153 -13.66 11.74 -8.63
CA ALA A 153 -12.42 12.45 -8.92
C ALA A 153 -11.61 12.77 -7.65
N ALA A 154 -12.28 13.13 -6.55
CA ALA A 154 -11.62 13.34 -5.26
C ALA A 154 -10.98 12.05 -4.71
N ARG A 155 -11.67 10.91 -4.84
CA ARG A 155 -11.15 9.59 -4.42
C ARG A 155 -9.99 9.13 -5.28
N GLU A 156 -10.07 9.30 -6.60
CA GLU A 156 -8.98 8.99 -7.53
C GLU A 156 -7.74 9.85 -7.25
N THR A 157 -7.94 11.15 -7.00
CA THR A 157 -6.87 12.08 -6.61
C THR A 157 -6.22 11.63 -5.30
N ALA A 158 -7.03 11.27 -4.29
CA ALA A 158 -6.54 10.80 -2.99
C ALA A 158 -5.78 9.47 -3.11
N GLN A 159 -6.28 8.53 -3.90
CA GLN A 159 -5.65 7.24 -4.17
C GLN A 159 -4.29 7.42 -4.85
N ALA A 160 -4.24 8.18 -5.95
CA ALA A 160 -3.01 8.45 -6.67
C ALA A 160 -1.98 9.19 -5.79
N GLN A 161 -2.44 10.09 -4.92
CA GLN A 161 -1.57 10.75 -3.96
C GLN A 161 -1.04 9.80 -2.87
N LEU A 162 -1.87 8.90 -2.37
CA LEU A 162 -1.45 7.88 -1.41
C LEU A 162 -0.35 7.01 -2.02
N GLU A 163 -0.57 6.48 -3.22
CA GLU A 163 0.41 5.64 -3.93
C GLU A 163 1.73 6.37 -4.19
N ALA A 164 1.67 7.63 -4.60
CA ALA A 164 2.86 8.44 -4.79
C ALA A 164 3.61 8.67 -3.47
N HIS A 165 2.90 8.97 -2.39
CA HIS A 165 3.50 9.19 -1.08
C HIS A 165 4.10 7.91 -0.49
N GLU A 166 3.44 6.76 -0.64
CA GLU A 166 3.97 5.46 -0.21
C GLU A 166 5.26 5.12 -0.93
N ALA A 167 5.34 5.36 -2.24
CA ALA A 167 6.57 5.18 -3.00
C ALA A 167 7.70 6.11 -2.55
N LEU A 168 7.39 7.30 -2.02
CA LEU A 168 8.42 8.23 -1.53
C LEU A 168 8.83 7.97 -0.08
N ASP A 169 7.93 7.40 0.72
CA ASP A 169 8.16 7.14 2.14
C ASP A 169 8.76 5.74 2.38
N ASP A 170 8.51 4.76 1.50
CA ASP A 170 9.01 3.38 1.60
C ASP A 170 9.96 3.01 0.43
N PRO A 171 11.26 2.75 0.71
CA PRO A 171 12.23 2.31 -0.29
C PRO A 171 11.87 1.02 -1.04
N LEU A 172 11.12 0.09 -0.43
CA LEU A 172 10.69 -1.15 -1.09
C LEU A 172 9.57 -0.88 -2.09
N VAL A 173 8.63 0.01 -1.76
CA VAL A 173 7.60 0.46 -2.70
C VAL A 173 8.26 1.21 -3.87
N LEU A 174 9.23 2.09 -3.58
CA LEU A 174 10.03 2.74 -4.62
C LEU A 174 10.78 1.74 -5.51
N ALA A 175 11.34 0.69 -4.93
CA ALA A 175 12.06 -0.34 -5.69
C ALA A 175 11.15 -1.05 -6.69
N GLY A 176 9.89 -1.34 -6.32
CA GLY A 176 8.88 -1.84 -7.26
C GLY A 176 8.67 -0.89 -8.44
N ARG A 177 8.51 0.42 -8.17
CA ARG A 177 8.36 1.45 -9.21
C ARG A 177 9.62 1.62 -10.08
N ARG A 178 10.81 1.34 -9.54
CA ARG A 178 12.06 1.34 -10.31
C ARG A 178 12.12 0.18 -11.31
N LEU A 179 11.69 -1.01 -10.88
CA LEU A 179 11.66 -2.18 -11.74
C LEU A 179 10.65 -2.05 -12.89
N THR A 180 9.56 -1.31 -12.68
CA THR A 180 8.57 -1.02 -13.73
C THR A 180 8.94 0.19 -14.61
N GLY A 181 10.08 0.85 -14.34
CA GLY A 181 10.53 2.02 -15.10
C GLY A 181 9.79 3.33 -14.77
N GLU A 182 8.97 3.35 -13.71
CA GLU A 182 8.19 4.52 -13.26
C GLU A 182 8.95 5.41 -12.26
N ALA A 183 10.09 4.94 -11.78
CA ALA A 183 11.02 5.69 -10.93
C ALA A 183 12.47 5.28 -11.22
N PHE A 184 13.43 6.08 -10.80
CA PHE A 184 14.85 5.74 -10.87
C PHE A 184 15.65 6.48 -9.80
N THR A 185 16.81 5.95 -9.46
CA THR A 185 17.80 6.61 -8.62
C THR A 185 18.98 7.04 -9.48
N ALA A 186 19.43 8.28 -9.33
CA ALA A 186 20.54 8.78 -10.12
C ALA A 186 21.54 9.57 -9.26
N GLU A 187 22.81 9.42 -9.60
CA GLU A 187 23.92 10.21 -9.06
C GLU A 187 24.19 11.41 -9.95
N VAL A 188 24.30 12.60 -9.37
CA VAL A 188 24.58 13.85 -10.10
C VAL A 188 26.07 13.90 -10.45
N LEU A 189 26.38 13.91 -11.75
CA LEU A 189 27.75 13.99 -12.25
C LEU A 189 28.20 15.43 -12.47
N ASP A 190 27.29 16.28 -12.96
CA ASP A 190 27.56 17.68 -13.24
C ASP A 190 26.28 18.53 -13.22
N VAL A 191 26.46 19.83 -13.00
CA VAL A 191 25.39 20.82 -12.90
C VAL A 191 25.78 22.07 -13.68
N GLU A 192 25.15 22.26 -14.84
CA GLU A 192 25.38 23.44 -15.67
C GLU A 192 24.29 24.49 -15.42
N PRO A 193 24.66 25.73 -15.05
CA PRO A 193 23.69 26.79 -14.87
C PRO A 193 23.13 27.24 -16.23
N ALA A 194 21.81 27.29 -16.36
CA ALA A 194 21.13 27.86 -17.52
C ALA A 194 19.89 28.65 -17.09
N TRP A 195 19.36 29.48 -17.99
CA TRP A 195 18.20 30.35 -17.73
C TRP A 195 17.24 30.36 -18.91
N THR A 196 15.96 30.66 -18.64
CA THR A 196 14.99 30.92 -19.70
C THR A 196 15.30 32.19 -20.46
N GLU A 197 15.12 32.18 -21.78
CA GLU A 197 15.18 33.36 -22.64
C GLU A 197 13.92 34.21 -22.47
N SER A 198 13.93 35.13 -21.49
CA SER A 198 12.82 36.06 -21.26
C SER A 198 13.32 37.38 -20.66
N LYS A 199 12.47 38.42 -20.66
CA LYS A 199 12.79 39.72 -20.03
C LYS A 199 13.12 39.61 -18.53
N ARG A 200 12.68 38.54 -17.87
CA ARG A 200 12.99 38.21 -16.47
C ARG A 200 13.46 36.74 -16.42
N PRO A 201 14.75 36.48 -16.69
CA PRO A 201 15.26 35.13 -16.81
C PRO A 201 15.05 34.34 -15.51
N SER A 202 14.47 33.15 -15.64
CA SER A 202 14.30 32.20 -14.54
C SER A 202 15.31 31.06 -14.67
N PRO A 203 15.91 30.57 -13.57
CA PRO A 203 16.91 29.51 -13.62
C PRO A 203 16.33 28.20 -14.16
N ARG A 204 17.09 27.51 -15.01
CA ARG A 204 16.81 26.23 -15.68
C ARG A 204 18.07 25.35 -15.76
N PRO A 205 18.77 25.11 -14.66
CA PRO A 205 20.02 24.36 -14.68
C PRO A 205 19.83 22.95 -15.26
N LEU A 206 20.86 22.49 -15.97
CA LEU A 206 20.95 21.17 -16.55
C LEU A 206 21.75 20.27 -15.61
N LEU A 207 21.19 19.12 -15.28
CA LEU A 207 21.78 18.11 -14.43
C LEU A 207 22.19 16.94 -15.31
N THR A 208 23.48 16.66 -15.39
CA THR A 208 23.97 15.41 -15.97
C THR A 208 24.01 14.38 -14.85
N VAL A 209 23.23 13.30 -14.97
CA VAL A 209 23.09 12.28 -13.93
C VAL A 209 23.31 10.88 -14.47
N ARG A 210 23.79 9.98 -13.62
CA ARG A 210 24.01 8.56 -13.94
C ARG A 210 23.05 7.68 -13.16
N THR A 211 22.37 6.77 -13.85
CA THR A 211 21.47 5.77 -13.27
C THR A 211 21.82 4.36 -13.77
N ALA A 212 21.57 3.36 -12.92
CA ALA A 212 21.60 1.95 -13.30
C ALA A 212 20.20 1.40 -13.63
N ASP A 213 19.15 2.19 -13.40
CA ASP A 213 17.77 1.83 -13.68
C ASP A 213 17.43 2.07 -15.17
N LEU A 214 16.30 1.50 -15.62
CA LEU A 214 15.79 1.64 -16.99
C LEU A 214 14.44 2.40 -16.99
N PRO A 215 14.43 3.71 -16.69
CA PRO A 215 13.18 4.48 -16.64
C PRO A 215 12.57 4.68 -18.02
N HIS A 216 11.23 4.74 -18.08
CA HIS A 216 10.47 4.97 -19.31
C HIS A 216 10.49 6.45 -19.75
N LEU A 217 11.69 6.95 -20.06
CA LEU A 217 11.91 8.34 -20.48
C LEU A 217 11.70 8.50 -21.98
N GLY A 218 10.88 9.49 -22.34
CA GLY A 218 10.75 10.03 -23.70
C GLY A 218 11.15 11.51 -23.71
N GLU A 219 11.44 12.06 -24.89
CA GLU A 219 11.79 13.48 -25.02
C GLU A 219 10.72 14.38 -24.40
N GLY A 220 11.14 15.30 -23.53
CA GLY A 220 10.25 16.24 -22.87
C GLY A 220 9.42 15.67 -21.71
N VAL A 221 9.54 14.37 -21.39
CA VAL A 221 8.89 13.76 -20.22
C VAL A 221 9.35 14.46 -18.94
N LYS A 222 8.39 14.71 -18.05
CA LYS A 222 8.67 15.28 -16.73
C LYS A 222 9.02 14.20 -15.73
N VAL A 223 9.97 14.53 -14.87
CA VAL A 223 10.34 13.72 -13.71
C VAL A 223 10.29 14.60 -12.46
N TYR A 224 10.08 13.99 -11.31
CA TYR A 224 9.84 14.69 -10.07
C TYR A 224 10.78 14.16 -8.99
N ARG A 225 11.34 15.04 -8.18
CA ARG A 225 12.04 14.67 -6.95
C ARG A 225 11.39 15.34 -5.74
N SER A 226 11.59 14.76 -4.57
CA SER A 226 11.18 15.42 -3.33
C SER A 226 12.27 16.39 -2.87
N LEU A 227 11.90 17.66 -2.72
CA LEU A 227 12.71 18.72 -2.15
C LEU A 227 12.01 19.23 -0.88
N ASP A 228 12.56 18.93 0.28
CA ASP A 228 11.99 19.27 1.59
C ASP A 228 10.50 18.89 1.72
N GLY A 229 10.17 17.67 1.27
CA GLY A 229 8.79 17.15 1.26
C GLY A 229 7.92 17.62 0.10
N LYS A 230 8.34 18.63 -0.68
CA LYS A 230 7.58 19.19 -1.81
C LYS A 230 8.08 18.63 -3.15
N PRO A 231 7.20 18.46 -4.15
CA PRO A 231 7.64 18.09 -5.49
C PRO A 231 8.41 19.24 -6.14
N GLN A 232 9.60 18.91 -6.68
CA GLN A 232 10.33 19.72 -7.65
C GLN A 232 10.35 18.97 -8.98
N SER A 233 9.98 19.66 -10.06
CA SER A 233 9.91 19.08 -11.39
C SER A 233 11.19 19.34 -12.20
N ALA A 234 11.55 18.34 -13.01
CA ALA A 234 12.57 18.42 -14.03
C ALA A 234 12.03 17.85 -15.34
N GLN A 235 12.67 18.19 -16.45
CA GLN A 235 12.35 17.68 -17.78
C GLN A 235 13.51 16.85 -18.31
N PHE A 236 13.23 15.67 -18.85
CA PHE A 236 14.22 14.89 -19.57
C PHE A 236 14.58 15.57 -20.89
N VAL A 237 15.86 15.86 -21.07
CA VAL A 237 16.41 16.49 -22.27
C VAL A 237 16.94 15.44 -23.24
N GLY A 238 17.59 14.40 -22.75
CA GLY A 238 18.14 13.34 -23.58
C GLY A 238 19.16 12.47 -22.85
N TYR A 239 19.57 11.38 -23.51
CA TYR A 239 20.71 10.58 -23.09
C TYR A 239 22.01 11.19 -23.62
N VAL A 240 23.09 11.07 -22.84
CA VAL A 240 24.41 11.47 -23.31
C VAL A 240 24.91 10.43 -24.33
N PRO A 241 25.24 10.82 -25.57
CA PRO A 241 25.71 9.88 -26.58
C PRO A 241 26.97 9.14 -26.13
N ARG A 242 27.00 7.82 -26.35
CA ARG A 242 28.13 6.92 -26.00
C ARG A 242 28.41 6.77 -24.50
N GLU A 243 27.52 7.25 -23.62
CA GLU A 243 27.58 7.02 -22.18
C GLU A 243 26.31 6.32 -21.68
N PRO A 244 26.28 4.98 -21.67
CA PRO A 244 25.11 4.23 -21.18
C PRO A 244 24.74 4.61 -19.75
N GLY A 245 23.43 4.82 -19.51
CA GLY A 245 22.91 5.17 -18.19
C GLY A 245 23.17 6.63 -17.77
N VAL A 246 23.75 7.47 -18.63
CA VAL A 246 23.93 8.90 -18.37
C VAL A 246 22.88 9.71 -19.12
N LEU A 247 22.16 10.56 -18.40
CA LEU A 247 21.05 11.35 -18.92
C LEU A 247 21.10 12.80 -18.42
N VAL A 248 20.45 13.69 -19.16
CA VAL A 248 20.38 15.12 -18.85
C VAL A 248 18.95 15.50 -18.44
N LEU A 249 18.81 16.11 -17.27
CA LEU A 249 17.56 16.65 -16.75
C LEU A 249 17.64 18.17 -16.63
N ARG A 250 16.59 18.89 -17.03
CA ARG A 250 16.46 20.34 -16.83
C ARG A 250 15.53 20.62 -15.65
N LEU A 251 16.01 21.24 -14.57
CA LEU A 251 15.13 21.67 -13.48
C LEU A 251 14.18 22.79 -13.96
N LEU A 252 12.92 22.73 -13.53
CA LEU A 252 11.87 23.64 -14.00
C LEU A 252 11.37 24.61 -12.93
N ASP A 253 11.30 24.18 -11.67
CA ASP A 253 10.64 24.94 -10.60
C ASP A 253 11.38 24.84 -9.25
N ARG A 254 10.77 25.46 -8.22
CA ARG A 254 11.21 25.44 -6.80
C ARG A 254 12.64 25.95 -6.54
N MET A 255 13.18 26.80 -7.40
CA MET A 255 14.51 27.43 -7.23
C MET A 255 14.46 28.87 -6.71
N GLY A 256 13.34 29.30 -6.13
CA GLY A 256 13.12 30.70 -5.72
C GLY A 256 12.57 31.58 -6.85
N ARG A 257 12.47 32.89 -6.56
CA ARG A 257 11.92 33.91 -7.49
C ARG A 257 13.00 34.78 -8.14
N SER A 258 14.24 34.64 -7.70
CA SER A 258 15.42 35.36 -8.18
C SER A 258 16.04 34.68 -9.40
N ARG A 259 16.93 35.41 -10.09
CA ARG A 259 17.76 34.87 -11.17
C ARG A 259 18.72 33.79 -10.66
N GLU A 260 19.26 33.99 -9.46
CA GLU A 260 20.08 33.00 -8.77
C GLU A 260 19.18 32.03 -8.01
N PRO A 261 19.37 30.70 -8.18
CA PRO A 261 18.65 29.70 -7.41
C PRO A 261 18.85 29.89 -5.91
N ALA A 262 17.80 29.67 -5.13
CA ALA A 262 17.92 29.63 -3.67
C ALA A 262 18.83 28.46 -3.24
N GLU A 263 19.58 28.66 -2.16
CA GLU A 263 20.49 27.65 -1.61
C GLU A 263 19.75 26.33 -1.30
N GLY A 264 20.38 25.19 -1.62
CA GLY A 264 19.80 23.85 -1.44
C GLY A 264 18.75 23.43 -2.48
N THR A 265 18.30 24.33 -3.37
CA THR A 265 17.24 24.00 -4.35
C THR A 265 17.74 23.31 -5.61
N VAL A 266 19.04 23.41 -5.90
CA VAL A 266 19.73 22.75 -7.01
C VAL A 266 20.66 21.70 -6.41
N PRO A 267 20.65 20.44 -6.91
CA PRO A 267 21.59 19.42 -6.47
C PRO A 267 23.04 19.84 -6.67
N VAL A 268 23.94 19.19 -5.94
CA VAL A 268 25.38 19.27 -6.18
C VAL A 268 25.93 17.96 -6.73
N LYS A 269 27.13 18.02 -7.33
CA LYS A 269 27.83 16.84 -7.81
C LYS A 269 28.04 15.83 -6.68
N GLY A 270 27.71 14.56 -6.95
CA GLY A 270 27.76 13.45 -6.00
C GLY A 270 26.43 13.16 -5.29
N ASP A 271 25.44 14.06 -5.38
CA ASP A 271 24.12 13.83 -4.79
C ASP A 271 23.45 12.61 -5.43
N ARG A 272 22.83 11.77 -4.59
CA ARG A 272 22.01 10.64 -5.03
C ARG A 272 20.55 10.96 -4.81
N ILE A 273 19.78 11.00 -5.90
CA ILE A 273 18.40 11.47 -5.90
C ILE A 273 17.49 10.38 -6.45
N ALA A 274 16.37 10.17 -5.76
CA ALA A 274 15.24 9.43 -6.29
C ALA A 274 14.37 10.34 -7.16
N TRP A 275 14.15 9.93 -8.39
CA TRP A 275 13.29 10.58 -9.37
C TRP A 275 12.09 9.68 -9.66
N THR A 276 10.92 10.28 -9.82
CA THR A 276 9.67 9.60 -10.18
C THR A 276 9.13 10.16 -11.49
N LEU A 277 8.49 9.34 -12.31
CA LEU A 277 7.79 9.77 -13.54
C LEU A 277 6.33 10.18 -13.26
N PHE A 278 5.86 9.95 -12.02
CA PHE A 278 4.55 10.39 -11.53
C PHE A 278 4.68 11.61 -10.62
N GLU A 279 3.62 12.43 -10.60
CA GLU A 279 3.50 13.60 -9.73
C GLU A 279 3.26 13.20 -8.27
N HIS A 280 3.82 13.95 -7.33
CA HIS A 280 3.64 13.70 -5.88
C HIS A 280 2.33 14.31 -5.36
N GLU A 281 1.83 15.32 -6.07
CA GLU A 281 0.57 16.00 -5.80
C GLU A 281 -0.22 16.01 -7.11
N GLN A 282 -1.31 15.27 -7.16
CA GLN A 282 -2.18 15.28 -8.33
C GLN A 282 -2.90 16.63 -8.44
N ARG A 283 -2.89 17.21 -9.63
CA ARG A 283 -3.73 18.38 -9.92
C ARG A 283 -5.17 17.93 -10.08
N GLY A 284 -6.09 18.74 -9.55
CA GLY A 284 -7.53 18.52 -9.75
C GLY A 284 -7.87 18.47 -11.25
N GLY A 285 -8.83 17.62 -11.59
CA GLY A 285 -9.35 17.48 -12.94
C GLY A 285 -10.02 18.77 -13.47
N PRO A 286 -10.43 18.77 -14.75
CA PRO A 286 -11.15 19.90 -15.33
C PRO A 286 -12.41 20.23 -14.52
N LYS A 287 -12.79 21.51 -14.51
CA LYS A 287 -14.04 21.96 -13.86
C LYS A 287 -15.22 21.21 -14.50
N LEU A 288 -16.00 20.52 -13.67
CA LEU A 288 -17.24 19.87 -14.08
C LEU A 288 -18.32 20.94 -14.37
N PRO A 289 -19.27 20.68 -15.29
CA PRO A 289 -20.37 21.59 -15.55
C PRO A 289 -21.24 21.77 -14.30
N ASP A 290 -21.99 22.86 -14.26
CA ASP A 290 -23.03 23.03 -13.25
C ASP A 290 -24.15 21.99 -13.48
N PRO A 291 -24.88 21.53 -12.45
CA PRO A 291 -25.86 20.44 -12.58
C PRO A 291 -26.90 20.66 -13.69
N GLU A 292 -27.36 21.91 -13.87
CA GLU A 292 -28.25 22.33 -14.94
C GLU A 292 -27.66 22.17 -16.36
N ASP A 293 -26.33 22.20 -16.49
CA ASP A 293 -25.59 22.09 -17.75
C ASP A 293 -25.09 20.66 -18.00
N THR A 294 -25.52 19.68 -17.18
CA THR A 294 -25.11 18.28 -17.36
C THR A 294 -25.65 17.74 -18.69
N PRO A 295 -24.81 17.13 -19.55
CA PRO A 295 -25.28 16.55 -20.80
C PRO A 295 -26.43 15.55 -20.58
N TRP A 296 -27.42 15.56 -21.48
CA TRP A 296 -28.62 14.71 -21.40
C TRP A 296 -28.29 13.20 -21.28
N THR A 297 -27.12 12.79 -21.77
CA THR A 297 -26.60 11.42 -21.68
C THR A 297 -26.19 11.00 -20.27
N HIS A 298 -26.03 11.94 -19.33
CA HIS A 298 -25.53 11.72 -17.97
C HIS A 298 -26.51 12.21 -16.89
N GLY A 299 -27.38 13.19 -17.21
CA GLY A 299 -28.36 13.75 -16.27
C GLY A 299 -29.82 13.36 -16.50
N GLY A 300 -30.19 12.86 -17.68
CA GLY A 300 -31.61 12.85 -18.10
C GLY A 300 -32.22 14.26 -18.10
N PRO A 301 -33.47 14.47 -18.58
CA PRO A 301 -34.13 15.75 -18.36
C PRO A 301 -34.26 15.97 -16.84
N PRO A 302 -34.09 17.20 -16.31
CA PRO A 302 -34.27 17.47 -14.89
C PRO A 302 -35.69 17.07 -14.50
N GLY A 303 -35.82 15.90 -13.86
CA GLY A 303 -37.04 15.56 -13.15
C GLY A 303 -37.20 16.56 -12.03
N GLU A 304 -38.39 17.13 -11.85
CA GLU A 304 -38.67 17.93 -10.66
C GLU A 304 -38.17 17.17 -9.43
N PRO A 305 -37.47 17.83 -8.48
CA PRO A 305 -37.05 17.20 -7.25
C PRO A 305 -38.31 16.82 -6.47
N GLY A 306 -38.87 15.66 -6.77
CA GLY A 306 -39.89 15.03 -5.96
C GLY A 306 -39.24 14.79 -4.62
N ALA A 307 -39.74 15.49 -3.58
CA ALA A 307 -39.28 15.30 -2.22
C ALA A 307 -39.30 13.81 -1.90
N GLU A 308 -38.12 13.20 -1.85
CA GLU A 308 -37.97 11.81 -1.43
C GLU A 308 -38.52 11.77 0.00
N ARG A 309 -39.57 10.97 0.21
CA ARG A 309 -40.17 10.86 1.53
C ARG A 309 -39.10 10.30 2.47
N PRO A 310 -38.92 10.88 3.68
CA PRO A 310 -37.98 10.33 4.63
C PRO A 310 -38.29 8.86 4.85
N ASP A 311 -37.24 8.04 5.01
CA ASP A 311 -37.39 6.64 5.37
C ASP A 311 -38.28 6.57 6.63
N PRO A 312 -39.25 5.64 6.68
CA PRO A 312 -40.10 5.50 7.85
C PRO A 312 -39.23 5.13 9.05
N VAL A 313 -39.44 5.83 10.17
CA VAL A 313 -38.73 5.57 11.44
C VAL A 313 -38.83 4.09 11.77
N THR A 314 -37.69 3.42 11.92
CA THR A 314 -37.70 2.01 12.32
C THR A 314 -37.71 1.90 13.85
N PRO A 315 -38.18 0.78 14.43
CA PRO A 315 -38.12 0.57 15.87
C PRO A 315 -36.70 0.65 16.45
N GLU A 316 -35.67 0.47 15.64
CA GLU A 316 -34.27 0.60 16.05
C GLU A 316 -33.84 2.06 16.28
N ASP A 317 -34.51 3.05 15.68
CA ASP A 317 -34.20 4.48 15.83
C ASP A 317 -34.73 5.08 17.16
N LEU A 318 -35.51 4.32 17.93
CA LEU A 318 -36.13 4.72 19.20
C LEU A 318 -35.45 4.12 20.45
N LEU A 319 -34.33 3.40 20.27
CA LEU A 319 -33.51 2.79 21.32
C LEU A 319 -32.29 3.68 21.66
#